data_AF-A0A1I8FD42-F1
#
_entry.id   AF-A0A1I8FD42-F1
#
_cell.length_a   1.000
_cell.length_b   1.000
_cell.length_c   1.000
_cell.angle_alpha   90.00
_cell.angle_beta   90.00
_cell.angle_gamma   90.00
#
_symmetry.space_group_name_H-M   'P 1'
#
loop_
_entity.id
_entity.type
_entity.pdbx_description
1 polymer ?
#
loop_
_entity_poly.entity_id
_entity_poly.type
_entity_poly.pdbx_seq_one_letter_code
_entity_poly.pdbx_strand_id
1 'polypeptide(L)'
;NATFFNKFRIHPSTLVNYFLHVEQHYKQDNPYHNAVHAADVTQSTHVLLNAQALDNVFSDLEILASIFACAIHDVNHPGVTNQFLINTENELAIMYNDASVLENSPLRRSLQAAAGAAQQHPAPAGGLDSGSSSARLVIDIGAGPPT
;
A
#
# COMPACT_ATOMS: atom_id res chain seq x y z
N ASN A 1 -20.13 20.23 -1.32
CA ASN A 1 -19.29 19.19 -1.95
C ASN A 1 -17.91 19.18 -1.32
N ALA A 2 -17.69 18.33 -0.31
CA ALA A 2 -16.34 18.07 0.19
C ALA A 2 -15.63 17.19 -0.85
N THR A 3 -14.43 17.58 -1.27
CA THR A 3 -13.57 16.74 -2.11
C THR A 3 -13.18 15.48 -1.33
N PHE A 4 -12.78 14.42 -2.04
CA PHE A 4 -12.23 13.19 -1.44
C PHE A 4 -11.16 13.48 -0.36
N PHE A 5 -10.23 14.39 -0.67
CA PHE A 5 -9.19 14.86 0.25
C PHE A 5 -9.74 15.52 1.51
N ASN A 6 -10.78 16.35 1.37
CA ASN A 6 -11.43 16.99 2.53
C ASN A 6 -12.21 15.98 3.37
N LYS A 7 -12.82 14.96 2.74
CA LYS A 7 -13.59 13.92 3.44
C LYS A 7 -12.71 13.06 4.34
N PHE A 8 -11.52 12.69 3.87
CA PHE A 8 -10.56 11.89 4.64
C PHE A 8 -9.49 12.70 5.38
N ARG A 9 -9.51 14.03 5.25
CA ARG A 9 -8.50 14.94 5.82
C ARG A 9 -7.07 14.58 5.38
N ILE A 10 -6.92 14.15 4.14
CA ILE A 10 -5.63 13.81 3.54
C ILE A 10 -5.16 15.00 2.72
N HIS A 11 -4.00 15.56 3.06
CA HIS A 11 -3.39 16.58 2.21
C HIS A 11 -2.92 15.93 0.88
N PRO A 12 -3.23 16.50 -0.31
CA PRO A 12 -2.89 15.88 -1.59
C PRO A 12 -1.40 15.54 -1.74
N SER A 13 -0.51 16.43 -1.25
CA SER A 13 0.94 16.17 -1.31
C SER A 13 1.37 14.98 -0.45
N THR A 14 0.69 14.68 0.65
CA THR A 14 0.99 13.51 1.48
C THR A 14 0.76 12.23 0.70
N LEU A 15 -0.37 12.14 -0.01
CA LEU A 15 -0.72 10.95 -0.80
C LEU A 15 0.21 10.80 -2.01
N VAL A 16 0.52 11.90 -2.70
CA VAL A 16 1.47 11.90 -3.83
C VAL A 16 2.86 11.46 -3.38
N ASN A 17 3.40 12.05 -2.31
CA ASN A 17 4.72 11.69 -1.80
C ASN A 17 4.77 10.22 -1.35
N TYR A 18 3.71 9.73 -0.70
CA TYR A 18 3.62 8.33 -0.32
C TYR A 18 3.71 7.39 -1.54
N PHE A 19 2.91 7.64 -2.58
CA PHE A 19 2.91 6.79 -3.76
C PHE A 19 4.19 6.90 -4.59
N LEU A 20 4.84 8.07 -4.63
CA LEU A 20 6.17 8.20 -5.24
C LEU A 20 7.21 7.30 -4.55
N HIS A 21 7.17 7.20 -3.22
CA HIS A 21 8.05 6.30 -2.49
C HIS A 21 7.70 4.83 -2.70
N VAL A 22 6.41 4.48 -2.74
CA VAL A 22 5.97 3.11 -3.07
C VAL A 22 6.44 2.71 -4.48
N GLU A 23 6.27 3.59 -5.46
CA GLU A 23 6.68 3.36 -6.85
C GLU A 23 8.18 3.07 -6.96
N GLN A 24 9.03 3.81 -6.24
CA GLN A 24 10.48 3.59 -6.19
C GLN A 24 10.87 2.19 -5.67
N HIS A 25 9.98 1.52 -4.93
CA HIS A 25 10.21 0.19 -4.38
C HIS A 25 9.60 -0.93 -5.24
N TYR A 26 8.98 -0.60 -6.37
CA TYR A 26 8.73 -1.57 -7.43
C TYR A 26 9.99 -1.72 -8.29
N LYS A 27 10.45 -2.97 -8.43
CA LYS A 27 11.69 -3.31 -9.14
C LYS A 27 11.51 -3.15 -10.65
N GLN A 28 12.28 -2.25 -11.27
CA GLN A 28 12.19 -1.97 -12.72
C GLN A 28 12.69 -3.13 -13.59
N ASP A 29 13.58 -3.97 -13.06
CA ASP A 29 14.12 -5.17 -13.69
C ASP A 29 13.16 -6.37 -13.60
N ASN A 30 12.08 -6.27 -12.82
CA ASN A 30 11.05 -7.29 -12.78
C ASN A 30 10.15 -7.16 -14.02
N PRO A 31 10.08 -8.18 -14.90
CA PRO A 31 9.35 -8.08 -16.17
C PRO A 31 7.83 -7.94 -16.00
N TYR A 32 7.28 -8.32 -14.84
CA TYR A 32 5.82 -8.29 -14.59
C TYR A 32 5.44 -7.55 -13.31
N HIS A 33 5.88 -8.00 -12.12
CA HIS A 33 5.48 -7.38 -10.84
C HIS A 33 6.27 -6.09 -10.56
N ASN A 34 6.04 -5.08 -11.41
CA ASN A 34 6.62 -3.74 -11.37
C ASN A 34 5.51 -2.69 -11.21
N ALA A 35 5.87 -1.40 -11.22
CA ALA A 35 4.92 -0.30 -11.00
C ALA A 35 3.80 -0.23 -12.05
N VAL A 36 4.05 -0.72 -13.28
CA VAL A 36 3.03 -0.74 -14.34
C VAL A 36 1.93 -1.73 -14.01
N HIS A 37 2.28 -2.93 -13.54
CA HIS A 37 1.31 -3.92 -13.06
C HIS A 37 0.48 -3.38 -11.89
N ALA A 38 1.12 -2.73 -10.92
CA ALA A 38 0.40 -2.10 -9.81
C ALA A 38 -0.57 -1.01 -10.27
N ALA A 39 -0.16 -0.18 -11.24
CA ALA A 39 -1.01 0.85 -11.84
C ALA A 39 -2.19 0.24 -12.59
N ASP A 40 -1.98 -0.83 -13.36
CA ASP A 40 -3.02 -1.55 -14.10
C ASP A 40 -4.08 -2.15 -13.16
N VAL A 41 -3.65 -2.86 -12.11
CA VAL A 41 -4.55 -3.44 -11.10
C VAL A 41 -5.33 -2.33 -10.37
N THR A 42 -4.68 -1.22 -10.03
CA THR A 42 -5.32 -0.08 -9.36
C THR A 42 -6.38 0.56 -10.25
N GLN A 43 -6.05 0.81 -11.52
CA GLN A 43 -6.95 1.42 -12.50
C GLN A 43 -8.13 0.50 -12.83
N SER A 44 -7.86 -0.79 -13.03
CA SER A 44 -8.90 -1.80 -13.26
C SER A 44 -9.87 -1.89 -12.08
N THR A 45 -9.35 -1.89 -10.85
CA THR A 45 -10.19 -1.88 -9.64
C THR A 45 -11.00 -0.60 -9.52
N HIS A 46 -10.44 0.55 -9.86
CA HIS A 46 -11.19 1.80 -9.92
C HIS A 46 -12.36 1.72 -10.90
N VAL A 47 -12.15 1.17 -12.11
CA VAL A 47 -13.23 0.98 -13.08
C VAL A 47 -14.30 0.04 -12.55
N LEU A 48 -13.91 -1.09 -11.95
CA LEU A 48 -14.85 -2.05 -11.36
C LEU A 48 -15.68 -1.41 -10.24
N LEU A 49 -15.07 -0.66 -9.33
CA LEU A 49 -15.78 0.01 -8.23
C LEU A 49 -16.75 1.11 -8.70
N ASN A 50 -16.57 1.63 -9.92
CA ASN A 50 -17.49 2.59 -10.53
C ASN A 50 -18.53 1.93 -11.45
N ALA A 51 -18.61 0.60 -11.49
CA ALA A 51 -19.66 -0.08 -12.22
C ALA A 51 -21.03 0.21 -11.60
N GLN A 52 -22.03 0.51 -12.43
CA GLN A 52 -23.39 0.84 -11.98
C GLN A 52 -24.00 -0.25 -11.08
N ALA A 53 -23.64 -1.51 -11.28
CA ALA A 53 -24.08 -2.64 -10.45
C ALA A 53 -23.58 -2.56 -9.00
N LEU A 54 -22.55 -1.75 -8.73
CA LEU A 54 -21.91 -1.57 -7.42
C LEU A 54 -22.16 -0.17 -6.84
N ASP A 55 -23.06 0.63 -7.44
CA ASP A 55 -23.44 1.94 -6.94
C ASP A 55 -23.95 1.87 -5.49
N ASN A 56 -23.34 2.66 -4.61
CA ASN A 56 -23.64 2.73 -3.17
C ASN A 56 -23.52 1.39 -2.41
N VAL A 57 -22.85 0.37 -2.99
CA VAL A 57 -22.58 -0.90 -2.31
C VAL A 57 -21.46 -0.74 -1.29
N PHE A 58 -20.44 0.05 -1.63
CA PHE A 58 -19.27 0.30 -0.79
C PHE A 58 -19.30 1.70 -0.20
N SER A 59 -18.85 1.83 1.04
CA SER A 59 -18.53 3.10 1.65
C SER A 59 -17.29 3.74 0.99
N ASP A 60 -17.16 5.06 1.06
CA ASP A 60 -15.95 5.73 0.57
C ASP A 60 -14.66 5.20 1.21
N LEU A 61 -14.72 4.72 2.47
CA LEU A 61 -13.55 4.18 3.15
C LEU A 61 -13.14 2.84 2.55
N GLU A 62 -14.10 1.98 2.21
CA GLU A 62 -13.83 0.70 1.52
C GLU A 62 -13.30 0.94 0.11
N ILE A 63 -13.81 1.95 -0.60
CA ILE A 63 -13.27 2.36 -1.90
C ILE A 63 -11.82 2.83 -1.76
N LEU A 64 -11.54 3.73 -0.81
CA LEU A 64 -10.18 4.20 -0.55
C LEU A 64 -9.24 3.05 -0.18
N ALA A 65 -9.65 2.19 0.74
CA ALA A 65 -8.84 1.06 1.20
C ALA A 65 -8.54 0.09 0.04
N SER A 66 -9.51 -0.16 -0.84
CA SER A 66 -9.35 -1.03 -2.01
C SER A 66 -8.33 -0.47 -2.99
N ILE A 67 -8.48 0.81 -3.38
CA ILE A 67 -7.55 1.49 -4.28
C ILE A 67 -6.14 1.52 -3.69
N PHE A 68 -6.02 1.84 -2.40
CA PHE A 68 -4.74 1.85 -1.71
C PHE A 68 -4.09 0.46 -1.67
N ALA A 69 -4.87 -0.58 -1.33
CA ALA A 69 -4.39 -1.95 -1.28
C ALA A 69 -3.85 -2.40 -2.66
N CYS A 70 -4.58 -2.13 -3.75
CA CYS A 70 -4.15 -2.43 -5.10
C CYS A 70 -2.82 -1.75 -5.48
N ALA A 71 -2.64 -0.49 -5.11
CA ALA A 71 -1.42 0.26 -5.42
C ALA A 71 -0.18 -0.33 -4.74
N ILE A 72 -0.32 -0.93 -3.55
CA ILE A 72 0.80 -1.46 -2.76
C ILE A 72 0.95 -2.98 -2.83
N HIS A 73 0.02 -3.71 -3.47
CA HIS A 73 -0.12 -5.16 -3.27
C HIS A 73 1.12 -5.99 -3.65
N ASP A 74 1.95 -5.49 -4.55
CA ASP A 74 3.16 -6.16 -5.03
C ASP A 74 4.44 -5.35 -4.77
N VAL A 75 4.39 -4.36 -3.86
CA VAL A 75 5.57 -3.54 -3.57
C VAL A 75 6.74 -4.40 -3.10
N ASN A 76 7.92 -4.13 -3.65
CA ASN A 76 9.16 -4.87 -3.42
C ASN A 76 9.05 -6.39 -3.70
N HIS A 77 8.20 -6.78 -4.65
CA HIS A 77 8.11 -8.15 -5.13
C HIS A 77 9.45 -8.61 -5.77
N PRO A 78 10.00 -9.78 -5.41
CA PRO A 78 11.33 -10.21 -5.85
C PRO A 78 11.37 -10.79 -7.27
N GLY A 79 10.21 -10.98 -7.91
CA GLY A 79 10.11 -11.55 -9.26
C GLY A 79 10.18 -13.08 -9.29
N VAL A 80 10.05 -13.71 -8.12
CA VAL A 80 10.02 -15.17 -7.94
C VAL A 80 8.79 -15.55 -7.11
N THR A 81 8.40 -16.82 -7.15
CA THR A 81 7.20 -17.32 -6.46
C THR A 81 7.46 -17.61 -4.97
N ASN A 82 6.39 -17.71 -4.17
CA ASN A 82 6.47 -18.20 -2.79
C ASN A 82 7.22 -19.54 -2.70
N GLN A 83 6.94 -20.48 -3.61
CA GLN A 83 7.60 -21.79 -3.62
C GLN A 83 9.11 -21.68 -3.82
N PHE A 84 9.57 -20.75 -4.65
CA PHE A 84 11.01 -20.51 -4.82
C PHE A 84 11.63 -20.01 -3.51
N LEU A 85 10.97 -19.08 -2.81
CA LEU A 85 11.46 -18.54 -1.54
C LEU A 85 11.54 -19.62 -0.45
N ILE A 86 10.53 -20.49 -0.37
CA ILE A 86 10.50 -21.63 0.56
C ILE A 86 11.64 -22.60 0.24
N ASN A 87 11.77 -23.00 -1.03
CA ASN A 87 12.78 -23.97 -1.46
C ASN A 87 14.22 -23.46 -1.32
N THR A 88 14.42 -22.14 -1.23
CA THR A 88 15.73 -21.50 -1.07
C THR A 88 15.99 -21.01 0.35
N GLU A 89 15.11 -21.36 1.30
CA GLU A 89 15.20 -20.95 2.71
C GLU A 89 15.38 -19.43 2.87
N ASN A 90 14.69 -18.66 2.03
CA ASN A 90 14.77 -17.21 2.04
C ASN A 90 14.28 -16.65 3.39
N GLU A 91 14.91 -15.57 3.86
CA GLU A 91 14.55 -14.91 5.13
C GLU A 91 13.05 -14.57 5.24
N LEU A 92 12.40 -14.20 4.13
CA LEU A 92 10.95 -13.95 4.11
C LEU A 92 10.15 -15.22 4.37
N ALA A 93 10.55 -16.36 3.80
CA ALA A 93 9.87 -17.63 4.01
C ALA A 93 9.97 -18.08 5.46
N ILE A 94 11.16 -17.95 6.05
CA ILE A 94 11.41 -18.20 7.49
C ILE A 94 10.55 -17.27 8.36
N MET A 95 10.52 -15.97 8.05
CA MET A 95 9.78 -14.97 8.82
C MET A 95 8.27 -15.25 8.85
N TYR A 96 7.71 -15.71 7.74
CA TYR A 96 6.27 -15.98 7.60
C TYR A 96 5.91 -17.47 7.74
N ASN A 97 6.84 -18.31 8.19
CA ASN A 97 6.65 -19.76 8.35
C ASN A 97 6.01 -20.40 7.10
N ASP A 98 6.55 -20.06 5.93
CA ASP A 98 6.11 -20.52 4.60
C ASP A 98 4.67 -20.17 4.19
N ALA A 99 3.91 -19.47 5.03
CA ALA A 99 2.53 -19.12 4.79
C ALA A 99 2.41 -17.76 4.09
N SER A 100 1.85 -17.75 2.86
CA SER A 100 1.54 -16.53 2.10
C SER A 100 2.67 -15.48 2.15
N VAL A 101 3.90 -15.94 1.88
CA VAL A 101 5.14 -15.20 2.16
C VAL A 101 5.16 -13.83 1.50
N LEU A 102 4.78 -13.76 0.23
CA LEU A 102 4.78 -12.53 -0.55
C LEU A 102 3.58 -11.63 -0.24
N GLU A 103 2.44 -12.23 0.10
CA GLU A 103 1.15 -11.57 0.35
C GLU A 103 0.99 -11.04 1.78
N ASN A 104 1.67 -11.63 2.77
CA ASN A 104 1.70 -11.12 4.15
C ASN A 104 2.52 -9.84 4.28
N SER A 105 3.39 -9.59 3.31
CA SER A 105 4.43 -8.58 3.39
C SER A 105 4.20 -7.27 2.60
N PRO A 106 3.27 -7.07 1.66
CA PRO A 106 3.20 -5.84 0.86
C PRO A 106 2.89 -4.61 1.69
N LEU A 107 1.94 -4.68 2.63
CA LEU A 107 1.64 -3.58 3.55
C LEU A 107 2.85 -3.22 4.42
N ARG A 108 3.51 -4.23 5.00
CA ARG A 108 4.72 -4.00 5.79
C ARG A 108 5.85 -3.38 4.95
N ARG A 109 6.03 -3.85 3.72
CA ARG A 109 7.06 -3.34 2.79
C ARG A 109 6.74 -1.92 2.30
N SER A 110 5.48 -1.57 2.03
CA SER A 110 5.09 -0.21 1.63
C SER A 110 5.32 0.80 2.76
N LEU A 111 5.03 0.41 4.00
CA LEU A 111 5.30 1.26 5.16
C LEU A 111 6.79 1.44 5.41
N GLN A 112 7.59 0.38 5.28
CA GLN A 112 9.05 0.46 5.38
C GLN A 112 9.65 1.35 4.27
N ALA A 113 9.16 1.19 3.04
CA ALA A 113 9.53 2.02 1.90
C ALA A 113 9.25 3.51 2.16
N ALA A 114 8.06 3.82 2.69
CA ALA A 114 7.68 5.18 3.03
C ALA A 114 8.42 5.73 4.27
N ALA A 115 8.68 4.90 5.29
CA ALA A 115 9.38 5.29 6.51
C ALA A 115 10.89 5.50 6.31
N GLY A 116 11.52 4.76 5.41
CA GLY A 116 12.92 4.98 5.01
C GLY A 116 13.16 6.37 4.41
N ALA A 117 12.14 6.94 3.76
CA ALA A 117 12.16 8.33 3.28
C ALA A 117 11.96 9.35 4.40
N ALA A 118 11.13 9.04 5.41
CA ALA A 118 10.92 9.89 6.58
C ALA A 118 12.15 9.99 7.51
N GLN A 119 13.17 9.14 7.35
CA GLN A 119 14.44 9.30 8.08
C GLN A 119 15.40 10.33 7.44
N GLN A 120 15.10 10.82 6.24
CA GLN A 120 15.82 11.96 5.64
C GLN A 120 15.26 13.32 6.12
N HIS A 121 14.07 13.33 6.76
CA HIS A 121 13.48 14.46 7.47
C HIS A 121 12.63 13.97 8.65
N PRO A 122 13.09 14.08 9.92
CA PRO A 122 12.46 13.38 11.04
C PRO A 122 11.03 13.90 11.29
N ALA A 123 10.05 12.99 11.22
CA ALA A 123 8.73 13.20 11.82
C ALA A 123 8.77 12.85 13.32
N PRO A 124 8.09 13.61 14.20
CA PRO A 124 8.14 13.39 15.63
C PRO A 124 7.36 12.12 16.04
N ALA A 125 7.82 11.52 17.13
CA ALA A 125 7.40 10.23 17.64
C ALA A 125 5.88 10.14 17.92
N GLY A 126 5.19 9.29 17.16
CA GLY A 126 3.85 8.79 17.45
C GLY A 126 3.78 7.33 17.03
N GLY A 127 3.71 6.42 18.01
CA GLY A 127 3.75 4.98 17.77
C GLY A 127 2.52 4.49 17.00
N LEU A 128 2.77 3.61 16.02
CA LEU A 128 1.73 2.88 15.30
C LEU A 128 1.20 1.75 16.20
N ASP A 129 -0.07 1.80 16.56
CA ASP A 129 -0.76 0.69 17.24
C ASP A 129 -0.99 -0.46 16.24
N SER A 130 -0.46 -1.62 16.61
CA SER A 130 -0.51 -2.92 15.92
C SER A 130 -1.91 -3.50 15.64
N GLY A 131 -2.99 -2.85 16.09
CA GLY A 131 -4.37 -3.33 15.94
C GLY A 131 -5.23 -2.67 14.85
N SER A 132 -4.67 -1.81 14.00
CA SER A 132 -5.46 -0.99 13.06
C SER A 132 -5.76 -1.72 11.76
N SER A 133 -7.05 -1.80 11.38
CA SER A 133 -7.46 -2.24 10.03
C SER A 133 -6.69 -1.43 8.98
N SER A 134 -6.37 -2.04 7.83
CA SER A 134 -5.60 -1.39 6.75
C SER A 134 -6.16 0.00 6.38
N ALA A 135 -7.47 0.20 6.54
CA ALA A 135 -8.19 1.45 6.34
C ALA A 135 -7.87 2.56 7.36
N ARG A 136 -7.61 2.23 8.63
CA ARG A 136 -7.29 3.20 9.68
C ARG A 136 -5.83 3.65 9.59
N LEU A 137 -4.95 2.77 9.15
CA LEU A 137 -3.56 3.09 8.86
C LEU A 137 -3.41 4.05 7.65
N VAL A 138 -4.25 3.91 6.61
CA VAL A 138 -4.31 4.87 5.48
C VAL A 138 -4.66 6.28 5.97
N ILE A 139 -5.56 6.38 6.94
CA ILE A 139 -5.96 7.66 7.56
C ILE A 139 -4.82 8.22 8.41
N ASP A 140 -4.13 7.37 9.18
CA ASP A 140 -3.03 7.80 10.05
C ASP A 140 -1.78 8.24 9.27
N ILE A 141 -1.54 7.71 8.06
CA ILE A 141 -0.49 8.20 7.14
C ILE A 141 -0.83 9.60 6.59
N GLY A 142 -2.12 9.92 6.44
CA GLY A 142 -2.61 11.19 5.90
C GLY A 142 -2.74 12.32 6.93
N ALA A 143 -2.95 11.97 8.20
CA ALA A 143 -3.09 12.91 9.30
C ALA A 143 -1.71 13.28 9.85
N GLY A 144 -1.08 14.31 9.28
CA GLY A 144 -0.11 15.09 10.05
C GLY A 144 -0.73 15.55 11.38
N PRO A 145 0.09 15.88 12.40
CA PRO A 145 -0.43 16.25 13.71
C PRO A 145 -1.44 17.41 13.59
N PRO A 146 -2.50 17.42 14.41
CA PRO A 146 -3.51 18.47 14.34
C PRO A 146 -2.87 19.82 14.61
N THR A 147 -2.98 20.75 13.66
CA THR A 147 -2.80 22.19 13.87
C THR A 147 -4.16 22.84 14.07
#